data_AF-A0A661WDG1-F1
#
_entry.id   AF-A0A661WDG1-F1
#
_cell.length_a   1.000
_cell.length_b   1.000
_cell.length_c   1.000
_cell.angle_alpha   90.00
_cell.angle_beta   90.00
_cell.angle_gamma   90.00
#
_symmetry.space_group_name_H-M   'P 1'
#
loop_
_entity.id
_entity.type
_entity.pdbx_description
1 polymer ?
#
loop_
_entity_poly.entity_id
_entity_poly.type
_entity_poly.pdbx_seq_one_letter_code
_entity_poly.pdbx_strand_id
1 'polypeptide(L)' 'MATFDVIIVGGGPAGLMAAGQASLAGANTLLLEKMDSPARKLLITGKHRCNITNTAPIEETLKEFNRDGRFLT' A
#
# COMPACT_ATOMS: atom_id res chain seq x y z
N MET A 1 -19.31 -21.26 5.77
CA MET A 1 -17.99 -20.71 5.41
C MET A 1 -18.20 -19.26 5.02
N ALA A 2 -17.40 -18.32 5.52
CA ALA A 2 -17.50 -16.93 5.07
C ALA A 2 -16.91 -16.81 3.65
N THR A 3 -17.62 -16.14 2.75
CA THR A 3 -17.18 -15.85 1.37
C THR A 3 -16.76 -14.40 1.28
N PHE A 4 -15.56 -14.15 0.76
CA PHE A 4 -15.03 -12.81 0.51
C PHE A 4 -14.91 -12.57 -0.99
N ASP A 5 -15.23 -11.37 -1.44
CA ASP A 5 -15.09 -10.96 -2.84
C ASP A 5 -13.62 -10.69 -3.18
N VAL A 6 -12.88 -10.11 -2.22
CA VAL A 6 -11.46 -9.77 -2.36
C VAL A 6 -10.70 -10.20 -1.12
N ILE A 7 -9.59 -10.91 -1.31
CA ILE A 7 -8.62 -11.24 -0.26
C ILE A 7 -7.30 -10.57 -0.59
N ILE A 8 -6.80 -9.74 0.32
CA ILE A 8 -5.50 -9.08 0.25
C ILE A 8 -4.55 -9.77 1.23
N VAL A 9 -3.36 -10.12 0.74
CA VAL A 9 -2.31 -10.76 1.57
C VAL A 9 -1.15 -9.79 1.75
N GLY A 10 -0.96 -9.34 2.99
CA GLY A 10 0.08 -8.41 3.44
C GLY A 10 -0.50 -7.05 3.84
N GLY A 11 -0.40 -6.69 5.11
CA GLY A 11 -0.81 -5.42 5.70
C GLY A 11 0.24 -4.31 5.58
N GLY A 12 1.00 -4.27 4.48
CA GLY A 12 1.89 -3.16 4.16
C GLY A 12 1.15 -1.95 3.58
N PRO A 13 1.85 -0.86 3.19
CA PRO A 13 1.22 0.32 2.60
C PRO A 13 0.36 -0.02 1.37
N ALA A 14 0.87 -0.84 0.45
CA ALA A 14 0.13 -1.26 -0.74
C ALA A 14 -1.13 -2.08 -0.40
N GLY A 15 -1.03 -3.03 0.53
CA GLY A 15 -2.16 -3.89 0.91
C GLY A 15 -3.23 -3.14 1.71
N LEU A 16 -2.83 -2.21 2.58
CA LEU A 16 -3.78 -1.34 3.28
C LEU A 16 -4.54 -0.42 2.31
N MET A 17 -3.84 0.17 1.34
CA MET A 17 -4.48 0.97 0.29
C MET A 17 -5.43 0.12 -0.55
N ALA A 18 -5.01 -1.07 -0.99
CA ALA A 18 -5.84 -1.98 -1.78
C ALA A 18 -7.10 -2.43 -1.00
N ALA A 19 -6.95 -2.81 0.27
CA ALA A 19 -8.06 -3.23 1.11
C ALA A 19 -9.05 -2.09 1.37
N GLY A 20 -8.55 -0.88 1.64
CA GLY A 20 -9.39 0.31 1.80
C GLY A 20 -10.18 0.63 0.54
N GLN A 21 -9.53 0.63 -0.62
CA GLN A 21 -10.20 0.91 -1.89
C GLN A 21 -11.23 -0.17 -2.28
N ALA A 22 -10.89 -1.45 -2.10
CA ALA A 22 -11.82 -2.55 -2.36
C ALA A 22 -13.07 -2.47 -1.47
N SER A 23 -12.89 -2.17 -0.17
CA SER A 23 -14.00 -1.98 0.75
C SER A 23 -14.84 -0.75 0.41
N LEU A 24 -14.22 0.36 0.00
CA LEU A 24 -14.94 1.57 -0.44
C LEU A 24 -15.76 1.32 -1.72
N ALA A 25 -15.30 0.42 -2.58
CA ALA A 25 -16.03 -0.03 -3.76
C ALA A 25 -17.17 -1.02 -3.46
N GLY A 26 -17.38 -1.38 -2.18
CA GLY A 26 -18.48 -2.24 -1.73
C GLY A 26 -18.16 -3.74 -1.69
N ALA A 27 -16.91 -4.14 -1.94
CA ALA A 27 -16.50 -5.54 -1.88
C ALA A 27 -16.40 -6.03 -0.43
N ASN A 28 -16.91 -7.23 -0.15
CA ASN A 28 -16.63 -7.93 1.11
C ASN A 28 -15.16 -8.34 1.15
N THR A 29 -14.36 -7.56 1.89
CA THR A 29 -12.90 -7.57 1.78
C THR A 29 -12.24 -8.17 3.01
N LEU A 30 -11.31 -9.10 2.82
CA LEU A 30 -10.46 -9.66 3.87
C LEU A 30 -9.00 -9.23 3.67
N LEU A 31 -8.39 -8.62 4.67
CA LEU A 31 -6.95 -8.35 4.72
C LEU A 31 -6.27 -9.31 5.69
N LEU A 32 -5.23 -10.00 5.23
CA LEU A 32 -4.40 -10.89 6.03
C LEU A 32 -3.02 -10.27 6.27
N GLU A 33 -2.56 -10.26 7.51
CA GLU A 33 -1.20 -9.86 7.90
C GLU A 33 -0.57 -10.96 8.73
N LYS A 34 0.72 -11.22 8.49
CA LYS A 34 1.48 -12.26 9.18
C LYS A 34 1.88 -11.83 10.59
N MET A 35 2.21 -10.55 10.75
CA MET A 35 2.67 -9.97 12.01
C MET A 35 1.50 -9.56 12.91
N ASP A 36 1.78 -9.35 14.20
CA ASP A 36 0.75 -8.94 15.18
C ASP A 36 0.05 -7.61 14.85
N SER A 37 0.68 -6.77 14.02
CA SER A 37 0.11 -5.52 13.54
C SER A 37 0.50 -5.23 12.10
N PRO A 38 -0.39 -4.58 11.31
CA PRO A 38 -0.04 -4.10 9.98
C PRO A 38 0.93 -2.92 10.05
N ALA A 39 1.44 -2.49 8.89
CA ALA A 39 2.26 -1.30 8.71
C ALA A 39 3.58 -1.26 9.50
N ARG A 40 4.06 -2.36 10.11
CA ARG A 40 5.31 -2.33 10.92
C ARG A 40 6.51 -1.73 10.18
N LYS A 41 6.71 -2.08 8.91
CA LYS A 41 7.77 -1.48 8.07
C LYS A 41 7.49 -0.03 7.69
N LEU A 42 6.23 0.36 7.54
CA LEU A 42 5.83 1.74 7.26
C LEU A 42 6.07 2.64 8.48
N LEU A 43 5.80 2.15 9.69
CA LEU A 43 5.98 2.90 10.95
C LEU A 43 7.44 3.31 11.20
N ILE A 44 8.42 2.58 10.67
CA ILE A 44 9.84 2.91 10.84
C ILE A 44 10.39 3.84 9.75
N THR A 45 9.62 4.16 8.69
CA THR A 45 10.08 5.04 7.63
C THR A 45 10.25 6.49 8.13
N GLY A 46 11.12 7.26 7.47
CA GLY A 46 11.32 8.67 7.82
C GLY A 46 11.87 8.89 9.23
N LYS A 47 12.58 7.90 9.80
CA LYS A 47 13.01 7.86 11.21
C LYS A 47 11.82 7.89 12.17
N HIS A 48 10.87 6.96 11.98
CA HIS A 48 9.62 6.86 12.76
C HIS A 48 8.61 8.00 12.57
N ARG A 49 8.81 8.85 11.55
CA ARG A 49 7.89 9.94 11.22
C ARG A 49 6.89 9.58 10.11
N CYS A 50 6.95 8.35 9.61
CA CYS A 50 6.15 7.86 8.49
C CYS A 50 6.32 8.75 7.25
N ASN A 51 7.46 8.59 6.56
CA ASN A 51 7.64 9.27 5.27
C ASN A 51 6.67 8.65 4.25
N ILE A 52 5.52 9.30 4.05
CA ILE A 52 4.35 8.71 3.40
C ILE A 52 4.31 8.92 1.88
N THR A 53 4.81 10.07 1.40
CA THR A 53 4.79 10.44 -0.01
C THR A 53 5.81 11.53 -0.32
N ASN A 54 5.96 11.89 -1.59
CA ASN A 54 6.73 13.02 -2.09
C ASN A 54 5.81 13.96 -2.90
N THR A 55 6.04 15.27 -2.83
CA THR A 55 5.24 16.30 -3.54
C THR A 55 5.91 16.83 -4.80
N ALA A 56 7.03 16.24 -5.22
CA ALA A 56 7.72 16.59 -6.46
C ALA A 56 6.80 16.33 -7.69
N PRO A 57 7.00 17.06 -8.79
CA PRO A 57 6.35 16.78 -10.06
C PRO A 57 6.52 15.32 -10.51
N ILE A 58 5.59 14.81 -11.31
CA ILE A 58 5.61 13.41 -11.76
C ILE A 58 6.88 13.11 -12.57
N GLU A 59 7.31 14.05 -13.40
CA GLU A 59 8.50 13.92 -14.24
C GLU A 59 9.79 13.82 -13.40
N GLU A 60 9.83 14.47 -12.25
CA GLU A 60 10.94 14.36 -11.29
C GLU A 60 10.85 13.04 -10.52
N THR A 61 9.65 12.69 -10.06
CA THR A 61 9.39 11.46 -9.31
C THR A 61 9.79 10.22 -10.11
N LEU A 62 9.45 10.14 -11.39
CA LEU A 62 9.73 8.98 -12.23
C LEU A 62 11.23 8.70 -12.41
N LYS A 63 12.09 9.73 -12.31
CA LYS A 63 13.55 9.59 -12.41
C LYS A 63 14.16 8.86 -11.21
N GLU A 64 13.48 8.90 -10.06
CA GLU A 64 13.93 8.22 -8.83
C GLU A 64 13.62 6.72 -8.84
N PHE A 65 12.85 6.23 -9.83
CA PHE A 65 12.48 4.83 -9.96
C PHE A 65 13.17 4.16 -11.13
N ASN A 66 13.53 2.88 -10.97
CA ASN A 66 14.16 2.07 -12.02
C ASN A 66 13.32 2.03 -13.30
N ARG A 67 14.01 1.94 -14.45
CA ARG A 67 13.40 1.89 -15.79
C ARG A 67 12.51 3.11 -16.06
N ASP A 68 12.96 4.29 -15.65
CA ASP A 68 12.29 5.58 -15.81
C ASP A 68 10.82 5.54 -15.34
N GLY A 69 10.56 4.79 -14.27
CA GLY A 69 9.23 4.67 -13.69
C GLY A 69 8.20 3.95 -14.56
N ARG A 70 8.57 3.16 -15.57
CA ARG A 70 7.66 2.42 -16.48
C ARG A 70 6.59 1.56 -15.77
N PHE A 71 6.80 1.17 -14.52
CA PHE A 71 5.81 0.43 -13.73
C PHE A 71 4.68 1.34 -13.18
N LEU A 72 4.95 2.63 -13.02
CA LEU A 72 4.06 3.61 -12.42
C LEU A 72 3.22 4.40 -13.44
N THR A 73 3.51 4.22 -14.73
CA THR A 73 2.84 4.86 -15.89
C THR A 73 2.18 3.82 -16.75
#